data_AF-A0A957FHL9-F1
#
_entry.id   AF-A0A957FHL9-F1
#
_cell.length_a   1.000
_cell.length_b   1.000
_cell.length_c   1.000
_cell.angle_alpha   90.00
_cell.angle_beta   90.00
_cell.angle_gamma   90.00
#
_symmetry.space_group_name_H-M   'P 1'
#
loop_
_entity.id
_entity.type
_entity.pdbx_description
1 polymer ?
#
loop_
_entity_poly.entity_id
_entity_poly.type
_entity_poly.pdbx_seq_one_letter_code
_entity_poly.pdbx_strand_id
1 'polypeptide(L)'
;YVLMFYRAFRRVPTAIYDAARLDGAGVLQSWGSVALPIARPTAIGVGLLSFIFYWGDFISPLLYLSSERQYTLPIALQLLQQLGRSDWPLLMAAAVMATAVPVILFLLAQPAFHKS
;
A
#
# COMPACT_ATOMS: atom_id res chain seq x y z
N TYR A 1 2.57 -8.66 -6.71
CA TYR A 1 3.68 -7.73 -6.36
C TYR A 1 5.01 -8.06 -7.04
N VAL A 2 5.49 -9.32 -7.05
CA VAL A 2 6.81 -9.72 -7.61
C VAL A 2 7.06 -9.25 -9.06
N LEU A 3 6.06 -9.38 -9.95
CA LEU A 3 6.20 -8.98 -11.35
C LEU A 3 6.42 -7.47 -11.55
N MET A 4 5.89 -6.63 -10.66
CA MET A 4 6.09 -5.18 -10.72
C MET A 4 7.55 -4.83 -10.42
N PHE A 5 8.11 -5.40 -9.35
CA PHE A 5 9.52 -5.25 -9.01
C PHE A 5 10.43 -5.82 -10.11
N TYR A 6 10.12 -6.99 -10.66
CA TYR A 6 10.89 -7.56 -11.77
C TYR A 6 10.98 -6.62 -12.97
N ARG A 7 9.85 -5.99 -13.37
CA ARG A 7 9.84 -5.01 -14.46
C ARG A 7 10.60 -3.73 -14.12
N ALA A 8 10.52 -3.27 -12.87
CA ALA A 8 11.24 -2.07 -12.42
C ALA A 8 12.76 -2.27 -12.48
N PHE A 9 13.26 -3.39 -11.95
CA PHE A 9 14.69 -3.68 -11.97
C PHE A 9 15.23 -3.97 -13.39
N ARG A 10 14.41 -4.51 -14.30
CA ARG A 10 14.79 -4.71 -15.71
C ARG A 10 14.93 -3.43 -16.53
N ARG A 11 14.42 -2.29 -16.06
CA ARG A 11 14.62 -1.00 -16.72
C ARG A 11 16.01 -0.42 -16.46
N VAL A 12 16.75 -0.96 -15.49
CA VAL A 12 18.11 -0.51 -15.18
C VAL A 12 19.07 -1.04 -16.26
N PRO A 13 19.77 -0.18 -17.02
CA PRO A 13 20.77 -0.61 -17.99
C PRO A 13 21.91 -1.36 -17.30
N THR A 14 22.40 -2.43 -17.93
CA THR A 14 23.55 -3.22 -17.41
C THR A 14 24.79 -2.37 -17.19
N ALA A 15 25.00 -1.34 -18.03
CA ALA A 15 26.11 -0.40 -17.92
C ALA A 15 26.19 0.34 -16.57
N ILE A 16 25.06 0.59 -15.89
CA ILE A 16 25.08 1.24 -14.57
C ILE A 16 25.59 0.27 -13.49
N TYR A 17 25.27 -1.03 -13.61
CA TYR A 17 25.82 -2.04 -12.72
C TYR A 17 27.31 -2.28 -12.98
N ASP A 18 27.74 -2.21 -14.24
CA ASP A 18 29.16 -2.33 -14.61
C ASP A 18 29.97 -1.15 -14.08
N ALA A 19 29.44 0.08 -14.19
CA ALA A 19 30.04 1.27 -13.59
C ALA A 19 30.16 1.14 -12.07
N ALA A 20 29.09 0.72 -11.38
CA ALA A 20 29.12 0.52 -9.93
C ALA A 20 30.15 -0.55 -9.50
N ARG A 21 30.37 -1.59 -10.32
CA ARG A 21 31.41 -2.59 -10.09
C ARG A 21 32.82 -2.03 -10.29
N LEU A 22 33.02 -1.20 -11.32
CA LEU A 22 34.29 -0.50 -11.55
C LEU A 22 34.62 0.46 -10.39
N ASP A 23 33.61 1.08 -9.79
CA ASP A 23 33.74 1.93 -8.59
C ASP A 23 33.94 1.12 -7.29
N GLY A 24 34.04 -0.21 -7.37
CA GLY A 24 34.27 -1.09 -6.22
C GLY A 24 33.03 -1.32 -5.33
N ALA A 25 31.82 -0.94 -5.77
CA ALA A 25 30.61 -1.16 -4.99
C ALA A 25 30.29 -2.66 -4.92
N GLY A 26 30.16 -3.19 -3.70
CA GLY A 26 29.71 -4.56 -3.46
C GLY A 26 28.28 -4.83 -3.94
N VAL A 27 27.86 -6.11 -3.97
CA VAL A 27 26.52 -6.52 -4.45
C VAL A 27 25.39 -5.87 -3.64
N LEU A 28 25.51 -5.82 -2.31
CA LEU A 28 24.52 -5.17 -1.45
C LEU A 28 24.49 -3.65 -1.63
N GLN A 29 25.66 -3.05 -1.84
CA GLN A 29 25.78 -1.61 -2.05
C GLN A 29 25.21 -1.20 -3.40
N SER A 30 25.50 -1.92 -4.49
CA SER A 30 24.91 -1.68 -5.80
C SER A 30 23.39 -1.90 -5.80
N TRP A 31 22.89 -2.93 -5.09
CA TRP A 31 21.45 -3.09 -4.91
C TRP A 31 20.80 -1.89 -4.18
N GLY A 32 21.36 -1.47 -3.04
CA GLY A 32 20.78 -0.40 -2.23
C GLY A 32 20.94 1.01 -2.79
N SER A 33 22.06 1.30 -3.46
CA SER A 33 22.39 2.64 -3.97
C SER A 33 22.00 2.87 -5.44
N VAL A 34 21.85 1.80 -6.23
CA VAL A 34 21.54 1.90 -7.67
C VAL A 34 20.17 1.33 -7.98
N ALA A 35 19.94 0.05 -7.64
CA ALA A 35 18.70 -0.63 -8.02
C ALA A 35 17.48 -0.10 -7.24
N LEU A 36 17.62 0.08 -5.92
CA LEU A 36 16.54 0.46 -5.03
C LEU A 36 15.97 1.88 -5.29
N PRO A 37 16.78 2.94 -5.52
CA PRO A 37 16.26 4.26 -5.84
C PRO A 37 15.47 4.29 -7.16
N ILE A 38 15.89 3.50 -8.15
CA ILE A 38 15.18 3.37 -9.43
C ILE A 38 13.85 2.63 -9.25
N ALA A 39 13.81 1.63 -8.36
CA ALA A 39 12.59 0.92 -8.00
C ALA A 39 11.70 1.67 -7.00
N ARG A 40 12.13 2.82 -6.46
CA ARG A 40 11.38 3.62 -5.47
C ARG A 40 9.92 3.90 -5.85
N PRO A 41 9.57 4.40 -7.06
CA PRO A 41 8.17 4.60 -7.43
C PRO A 41 7.38 3.29 -7.45
N THR A 42 8.02 2.18 -7.86
CA THR A 42 7.39 0.85 -7.84
C THR A 42 7.18 0.35 -6.41
N ALA A 43 8.14 0.55 -5.52
CA ALA A 43 8.03 0.18 -4.12
C ALA A 43 6.89 0.95 -3.41
N ILE A 44 6.77 2.24 -3.69
CA ILE A 44 5.69 3.08 -3.17
C ILE A 44 4.33 2.63 -3.71
N GLY A 45 4.23 2.37 -5.01
CA GLY A 45 3.00 1.86 -5.63
C GLY A 45 2.56 0.50 -5.08
N VAL A 46 3.52 -0.42 -4.88
CA VAL A 46 3.26 -1.71 -4.25
C VAL A 46 2.83 -1.54 -2.79
N GLY A 47 3.48 -0.66 -2.04
CA GLY A 47 3.11 -0.36 -0.65
C GLY A 47 1.68 0.17 -0.54
N LEU A 48 1.30 1.10 -1.43
CA LEU A 48 -0.05 1.65 -1.53
C LEU A 48 -1.08 0.58 -1.90
N LEU A 49 -0.79 -0.24 -2.91
CA LEU A 49 -1.71 -1.29 -3.35
C LEU A 49 -1.91 -2.34 -2.25
N SER A 50 -0.84 -2.74 -1.58
CA SER A 50 -0.91 -3.62 -0.41
C SER A 50 -1.71 -2.98 0.71
N PHE A 51 -1.48 -1.71 1.01
CA PHE A 51 -2.23 -0.98 2.04
C PHE A 51 -3.72 -0.98 1.72
N ILE A 52 -4.11 -0.60 0.50
CA ILE A 52 -5.52 -0.60 0.07
C ILE A 52 -6.13 -2.00 0.19
N PHE A 53 -5.39 -3.03 -0.22
CA PHE A 53 -5.85 -4.41 -0.16
C PHE A 53 -6.12 -4.87 1.28
N TYR A 54 -5.19 -4.65 2.20
CA TYR A 54 -5.35 -5.04 3.60
C TYR A 54 -6.30 -4.10 4.39
N TRP A 55 -6.35 -2.82 4.02
CA TRP A 55 -7.27 -1.85 4.62
C TRP A 55 -8.72 -2.14 4.26
N GLY A 56 -8.97 -2.61 3.03
CA GLY A 56 -10.28 -3.04 2.57
C GLY A 56 -10.64 -4.48 2.93
N ASP A 57 -9.72 -5.28 3.48
CA ASP A 57 -9.99 -6.66 3.86
C ASP A 57 -10.65 -6.75 5.24
N PHE A 58 -11.98 -6.57 5.23
CA PHE A 58 -12.82 -6.63 6.42
C PHE A 58 -13.25 -8.06 6.81
N ILE A 59 -13.11 -9.03 5.90
CA ILE A 59 -13.61 -10.40 6.10
C ILE A 59 -12.63 -11.21 6.96
N SER A 60 -11.32 -11.05 6.76
CA SER A 60 -10.31 -11.78 7.53
C SER A 60 -10.38 -11.50 9.05
N PRO A 61 -10.47 -10.24 9.53
CA PRO A 61 -10.60 -9.95 10.96
C PRO A 61 -11.89 -10.53 11.56
N LEU A 62 -13.01 -10.47 10.84
CA LEU A 62 -14.30 -11.03 11.29
C LEU A 62 -14.25 -12.54 11.51
N LEU A 63 -13.46 -13.26 10.69
CA LEU A 63 -13.30 -14.72 10.82
C LEU A 63 -12.42 -15.12 12.02
N TYR A 64 -11.49 -14.25 12.42
CA TYR A 64 -10.54 -14.49 13.53
C TYR A 64 -10.99 -13.86 14.87
N LEU A 65 -11.84 -12.85 14.85
CA LEU A 65 -12.31 -12.13 16.03
C LEU A 65 -13.63 -12.70 16.54
N SER A 66 -13.57 -13.78 17.30
CA SER A 66 -14.72 -14.43 17.96
C SER A 66 -15.24 -13.69 19.21
N SER A 67 -14.88 -12.42 19.43
CA SER A 67 -15.18 -11.69 20.67
C SER A 67 -15.73 -10.28 20.39
N GLU A 68 -16.96 -10.03 20.87
CA GLU A 68 -17.72 -8.78 20.75
C GLU A 68 -17.00 -7.51 21.24
N ARG A 69 -15.88 -7.63 21.97
CA ARG A 69 -15.11 -6.50 22.52
C ARG A 69 -14.07 -5.90 21.57
N GLN A 70 -13.80 -6.52 20.42
CA GLN A 70 -12.79 -6.06 19.45
C GLN A 70 -13.40 -5.50 18.16
N TYR A 71 -14.68 -5.10 18.20
CA TYR A 71 -15.31 -4.43 17.07
C TYR A 71 -14.62 -3.09 16.78
N THR A 72 -13.67 -3.14 15.85
CA THR A 72 -13.14 -1.96 15.19
C THR A 72 -14.27 -1.32 14.39
N LEU A 73 -14.19 0.00 14.17
CA LEU A 73 -15.17 0.84 13.45
C LEU A 73 -15.91 0.14 12.28
N PRO A 74 -15.26 -0.68 11.43
CA PRO A 74 -15.92 -1.36 10.32
C PRO A 74 -16.97 -2.41 10.73
N ILE A 75 -16.77 -3.12 11.84
CA ILE A 75 -17.69 -4.18 12.27
C ILE A 75 -18.94 -3.58 12.94
N ALA A 76 -18.75 -2.48 13.69
CA ALA A 76 -19.87 -1.70 14.22
C ALA A 76 -20.79 -1.20 13.09
N LEU A 77 -20.25 -0.81 11.94
CA LEU A 77 -21.02 -0.39 10.76
C LEU A 77 -21.83 -1.53 10.15
N GLN A 78 -21.27 -2.73 10.07
CA GLN A 78 -21.95 -3.88 9.49
C GLN A 78 -23.09 -4.38 10.40
N LEU A 79 -22.89 -4.36 11.72
CA LEU A 79 -23.95 -4.58 12.70
C LEU A 79 -25.05 -3.50 12.59
N LEU A 80 -24.67 -2.23 12.37
CA LEU A 80 -25.63 -1.14 12.16
C LEU A 80 -26.44 -1.30 10.86
N GLN A 81 -25.84 -1.84 9.80
CA GLN A 81 -26.55 -2.17 8.54
C GLN A 81 -27.56 -3.31 8.74
N GLN A 82 -27.25 -4.29 9.60
CA GLN A 82 -28.14 -5.42 9.89
C GLN A 82 -29.28 -5.06 10.86
N LEU A 83 -29.07 -4.10 11.78
CA LEU A 83 -30.08 -3.66 12.77
C LEU A 83 -31.19 -2.78 12.18
N GLY A 84 -31.04 -2.29 10.95
CA GLY A 84 -32.13 -1.73 10.17
C GLY A 84 -32.19 -0.21 10.13
N ARG A 85 -32.28 0.28 8.89
CA ARG A 85 -32.98 1.49 8.40
C ARG A 85 -32.73 2.89 9.01
N SER A 86 -32.11 3.09 10.17
CA SER A 86 -32.19 4.41 10.84
C SER A 86 -31.08 5.43 10.55
N ASP A 87 -29.81 5.04 10.33
CA ASP A 87 -28.72 6.03 10.28
C ASP A 87 -27.90 6.00 8.98
N TRP A 88 -28.57 6.16 7.83
CA TRP A 88 -27.90 6.41 6.54
C TRP A 88 -26.82 7.49 6.60
N PRO A 89 -27.01 8.63 7.29
CA PRO A 89 -25.95 9.63 7.44
C PRO A 89 -24.71 9.09 8.14
N LEU A 90 -24.88 8.22 9.15
CA LEU A 90 -23.77 7.63 9.90
C LEU A 90 -23.01 6.59 9.06
N LEU A 91 -23.74 5.77 8.29
CA LEU A 91 -23.13 4.83 7.34
C LEU A 91 -22.32 5.55 6.27
N MET A 92 -22.85 6.62 5.70
CA MET A 92 -22.14 7.43 4.69
C MET A 92 -20.94 8.15 5.29
N ALA A 93 -21.08 8.75 6.48
CA ALA A 93 -19.98 9.40 7.18
C ALA A 93 -18.82 8.42 7.44
N ALA A 94 -19.14 7.19 7.84
CA ALA A 94 -18.13 6.19 8.09
C ALA A 94 -17.49 5.62 6.82
N ALA A 95 -18.25 5.48 5.72
CA ALA A 95 -17.70 5.14 4.41
C ALA A 95 -16.73 6.23 3.90
N VAL A 96 -17.07 7.51 4.10
CA VAL A 96 -16.18 8.64 3.80
C VAL A 96 -14.91 8.57 4.64
N MET A 97 -15.02 8.32 5.95
CA MET A 97 -13.86 8.18 6.83
C MET A 97 -12.96 7.00 6.43
N ALA A 98 -13.56 5.85 6.08
CA ALA A 98 -12.83 4.67 5.66
C ALA A 98 -12.08 4.88 4.33
N THR A 99 -12.66 5.65 3.40
CA THR A 99 -12.03 5.97 2.11
C THR A 99 -11.06 7.14 2.18
N ALA A 100 -11.23 8.06 3.12
CA ALA A 100 -10.34 9.21 3.29
C ALA A 100 -8.89 8.81 3.60
N VAL A 101 -8.69 7.76 4.41
CA VAL A 101 -7.35 7.27 4.80
C VAL A 101 -6.49 6.87 3.58
N PRO A 102 -6.94 5.94 2.70
CA PRO A 102 -6.16 5.59 1.52
C PRO A 102 -6.00 6.76 0.53
N VAL A 103 -6.97 7.67 0.43
CA VAL A 103 -6.86 8.87 -0.41
C VAL A 103 -5.76 9.80 0.07
N ILE A 104 -5.68 10.07 1.37
CA ILE A 104 -4.62 10.90 1.96
C ILE A 104 -3.25 10.28 1.71
N LEU A 105 -3.10 8.96 1.92
CA LEU A 105 -1.85 8.25 1.64
C LEU A 105 -1.45 8.32 0.17
N PHE A 106 -2.43 8.23 -0.75
CA PHE A 106 -2.17 8.39 -2.17
C PHE A 106 -1.68 9.81 -2.51
N LEU A 107 -2.32 10.85 -1.97
CA LEU A 107 -1.91 12.24 -2.18
C LEU A 107 -0.49 12.52 -1.66
N LEU A 108 -0.13 11.96 -0.50
CA LEU A 108 1.23 12.06 0.04
C LEU A 108 2.27 11.34 -0.82
N ALA A 109 1.90 10.26 -1.50
CA ALA A 109 2.77 9.50 -2.38
C ALA A 109 2.90 10.09 -3.79
N GLN A 110 1.96 10.94 -4.22
CA GLN A 110 1.91 11.56 -5.55
C GLN A 110 3.24 12.23 -6.00
N PRO A 111 3.99 12.96 -5.15
CA PRO A 111 5.27 13.57 -5.54
C PRO A 111 6.35 12.54 -5.94
N ALA A 112 6.25 11.30 -5.45
CA ALA A 112 7.21 10.25 -5.80
C ALA A 112 7.01 9.68 -7.20
N PHE A 113 5.83 9.87 -7.79
CA PHE A 113 5.52 9.44 -9.17
C PHE A 113 5.82 10.51 -10.21
N HIS A 114 5.81 11.79 -9.83
CA HIS A 114 6.07 12.91 -10.75
C HIS A 114 7.57 13.18 -10.99
N LYS A 115 8.45 12.62 -10.16
CA LYS A 115 9.91 12.80 -10.26
C LYS A 115 10.64 11.67 -11.01
N SER A 116 9.93 10.79 -11.72
CA SER A 116 10.53 9.71 -12.53
C SER A 116 10.74 10.11 -13.98
#